data_AF-A0A8X6TKF0-F1
#
_entry.id   AF-A0A8X6TKF0-F1
#
_cell.length_a   1.000
_cell.length_b   1.000
_cell.length_c   1.000
_cell.angle_alpha   90.00
_cell.angle_beta   90.00
_cell.angle_gamma   90.00
#
_symmetry.space_group_name_H-M   'P 1'
#
loop_
_entity.id
_entity.type
_entity.pdbx_description
1 polymer ?
#
loop_
_entity_poly.entity_id
_entity_poly.type
_entity_poly.pdbx_seq_one_letter_code
_entity_poly.pdbx_strand_id
1 'polypeptide(L)'
;SQQWIYDELIKCELAELDRSDFQGSMGRLCAINRDESKPCFDTINNKLMERIKEAATGQLGPDESAAFEKSRKCFEAFIAFCESAQGQCISVG
;
A
#
# COMPACT_ATOMS: atom_id res chain seq x y z
N SER A 1 -13.89 -4.95 2.17
CA SER A 1 -12.79 -5.54 1.37
C SER A 1 -11.76 -4.47 1.07
N GLN A 2 -10.45 -4.74 1.21
CA GLN A 2 -9.36 -3.75 0.99
C GLN A 2 -8.77 -3.80 -0.44
N GLN A 3 -9.45 -4.49 -1.36
CA GLN A 3 -9.01 -4.67 -2.75
C GLN A 3 -8.76 -3.36 -3.51
N TRP A 4 -9.45 -2.28 -3.13
CA TRP A 4 -9.28 -0.96 -3.71
C TRP A 4 -7.85 -0.41 -3.55
N ILE A 5 -7.11 -0.79 -2.50
CA ILE A 5 -5.70 -0.36 -2.31
C ILE A 5 -4.84 -0.94 -3.44
N TYR A 6 -5.11 -2.18 -3.82
CA TYR A 6 -4.47 -2.83 -4.95
C TYR A 6 -4.82 -2.14 -6.27
N ASP A 7 -6.08 -1.72 -6.44
CA ASP A 7 -6.49 -0.95 -7.62
C ASP A 7 -5.71 0.36 -7.72
N GLU A 8 -5.51 1.04 -6.60
CA GLU A 8 -4.73 2.28 -6.56
C GLU A 8 -3.25 2.04 -6.83
N LEU A 9 -2.67 0.94 -6.33
CA LEU A 9 -1.28 0.58 -6.65
C LEU A 9 -1.10 0.24 -8.14
N ILE A 10 -2.06 -0.44 -8.76
CA ILE A 10 -2.04 -0.76 -10.19
C ILE A 10 -2.10 0.53 -11.03
N LYS A 11 -2.92 1.51 -10.64
CA LYS A 11 -3.02 2.81 -11.33
C LYS A 11 -1.73 3.61 -11.31
N CYS A 12 -0.85 3.34 -10.36
CA CYS A 12 0.44 4.02 -10.31
C CYS A 12 1.43 3.49 -11.36
N GLU A 13 1.11 2.38 -12.05
CA GLU A 13 1.93 1.80 -13.14
C GLU A 13 3.39 1.56 -12.74
N LEU A 14 3.63 1.38 -11.44
CA LEU A 14 4.95 1.25 -10.85
C LEU A 14 5.57 -0.13 -11.14
N ALA A 15 4.74 -1.18 -11.13
CA ALA A 15 5.12 -2.53 -11.51
C ALA A 15 3.89 -3.30 -11.99
N GLU A 16 4.12 -4.41 -12.69
CA GLU A 16 3.06 -5.39 -12.93
C GLU A 16 2.68 -6.07 -11.60
N LEU A 17 1.50 -5.72 -11.08
CA LEU A 17 0.95 -6.30 -9.87
C LEU A 17 -0.10 -7.34 -10.24
N ASP A 18 0.19 -8.58 -9.86
CA ASP A 18 -0.74 -9.69 -9.92
C ASP A 18 -1.46 -9.83 -8.58
N ARG A 19 -2.78 -9.83 -8.61
CA ARG A 19 -3.62 -10.02 -7.41
C ARG A 19 -3.55 -11.43 -6.85
N SER A 20 -3.22 -12.42 -7.69
CA SER A 20 -3.06 -13.82 -7.30
C SER A 20 -1.71 -14.10 -6.65
N ASP A 21 -0.70 -13.29 -6.97
CA ASP A 21 0.65 -13.32 -6.39
C ASP A 21 0.91 -12.05 -5.58
N PHE A 22 0.32 -12.00 -4.38
CA PHE A 22 0.48 -10.86 -3.48
C PHE A 22 1.94 -10.66 -3.07
N GLN A 23 2.63 -11.72 -2.66
CA GLN A 23 4.01 -11.62 -2.18
C GLN A 23 4.97 -11.18 -3.28
N GLY A 24 4.90 -11.76 -4.48
CA GLY A 24 5.78 -11.35 -5.58
C GLY A 24 5.48 -9.94 -6.08
N SER A 25 4.21 -9.53 -6.10
CA SER A 25 3.83 -8.14 -6.47
C SER A 25 4.34 -7.11 -5.47
N MET A 26 4.26 -7.41 -4.17
CA MET A 26 4.82 -6.54 -3.13
C MET A 26 6.35 -6.53 -3.16
N GLY A 27 6.99 -7.65 -3.48
CA GLY A 27 8.44 -7.71 -3.71
C GLY A 27 8.89 -6.84 -4.89
N ARG A 28 8.14 -6.88 -6.00
CA ARG A 28 8.36 -6.01 -7.17
C ARG A 28 8.27 -4.54 -6.80
N LEU A 29 7.28 -4.15 -6.00
CA LEU A 29 7.14 -2.77 -5.52
C LEU A 29 8.32 -2.31 -4.65
N CYS A 30 8.90 -3.18 -3.81
CA CYS A 30 10.10 -2.84 -3.04
C CYS A 30 11.37 -2.69 -3.89
N ALA A 31 11.40 -3.25 -5.10
CA ALA A 31 12.54 -3.12 -6.01
C ALA A 31 12.56 -1.78 -6.78
N ILE A 32 11.49 -1.01 -6.70
CA ILE A 32 11.35 0.30 -7.35
C ILE A 32 12.07 1.35 -6.54
N ASN A 33 12.64 2.34 -7.23
CA ASN A 33 13.24 3.47 -6.55
C ASN A 33 12.19 4.17 -5.67
N ARG A 34 12.61 4.54 -4.45
CA ARG A 34 11.77 5.25 -3.49
C ARG A 34 11.23 6.55 -4.08
N ASP A 35 12.07 7.31 -4.78
CA ASP A 35 11.65 8.62 -5.28
C ASP A 35 10.56 8.50 -6.37
N GLU A 36 10.54 7.37 -7.09
CA GLU A 36 9.53 7.05 -8.10
C GLU A 36 8.24 6.50 -7.48
N SER A 37 8.36 5.67 -6.44
CA SER A 37 7.21 5.03 -5.79
C SER A 37 6.54 5.87 -4.71
N LYS A 38 7.28 6.80 -4.09
CA LYS A 38 6.83 7.66 -2.99
C LYS A 38 5.56 8.46 -3.32
N PRO A 39 5.42 9.13 -4.49
CA PRO A 39 4.20 9.87 -4.80
C PRO A 39 2.94 8.99 -4.82
N CYS A 40 3.06 7.75 -5.32
CA CYS A 40 1.96 6.79 -5.32
C CYS A 40 1.61 6.37 -3.88
N PHE A 41 2.61 5.98 -3.10
CA PHE A 41 2.39 5.55 -1.72
C PHE A 41 1.79 6.67 -0.86
N ASP A 42 2.28 7.92 -0.99
CA ASP A 42 1.72 9.08 -0.30
C ASP A 42 0.25 9.32 -0.70
N THR A 43 -0.09 9.15 -1.97
CA THR A 43 -1.48 9.28 -2.47
C THR A 43 -2.40 8.24 -1.85
N ILE A 44 -1.98 6.97 -1.80
CA ILE A 44 -2.76 5.89 -1.21
C ILE A 44 -2.94 6.11 0.29
N ASN A 45 -1.88 6.56 0.98
CA ASN A 45 -1.95 6.86 2.41
C ASN A 45 -2.92 8.02 2.71
N ASN A 46 -2.92 9.05 1.87
CA ASN A 46 -3.89 10.15 1.97
C ASN A 46 -5.33 9.66 1.81
N LYS A 47 -5.61 8.81 0.80
CA LYS A 47 -6.94 8.21 0.61
C LYS A 47 -7.36 7.34 1.79
N LEU A 48 -6.42 6.60 2.39
CA LEU A 48 -6.67 5.84 3.62
C LEU A 48 -7.07 6.76 4.78
N MET A 49 -6.38 7.88 4.97
CA MET A 49 -6.73 8.87 6.00
C MET A 49 -8.11 9.49 5.76
N GLU A 50 -8.47 9.80 4.51
CA GLU A 50 -9.80 10.31 4.17
C GLU A 50 -10.89 9.29 4.52
N ARG A 51 -10.70 8.02 4.15
CA ARG A 51 -11.67 6.96 4.48
C ARG A 51 -11.78 6.70 5.97
N ILE A 52 -10.69 6.81 6.74
CA ILE A 52 -10.75 6.76 8.21
C ILE A 52 -11.61 7.90 8.75
N LYS A 53 -11.48 9.12 8.21
CA LYS A 53 -12.31 10.27 8.61
C LYS A 53 -13.78 10.06 8.23
N GLU A 54 -14.08 9.58 7.03
CA GLU A 54 -15.45 9.27 6.57
C GLU A 54 -16.09 8.13 7.37
N ALA A 55 -15.31 7.13 7.79
CA ALA A 55 -15.80 6.07 8.66
C ALA A 55 -16.03 6.57 10.09
N ALA A 56 -15.21 7.50 10.59
CA ALA A 56 -15.41 8.12 11.89
C ALA A 56 -16.68 9.00 11.96
N THR A 57 -17.13 9.56 10.83
CA THR A 57 -18.41 10.29 10.76
C THR A 57 -19.62 9.38 10.59
N GLY A 58 -19.43 8.06 10.53
CA GLY A 58 -20.49 7.06 10.40
C GLY A 58 -21.10 6.96 9.00
N GLN A 59 -20.49 7.60 8.00
CA GLN A 59 -20.93 7.51 6.59
C GLN A 59 -20.55 6.17 5.95
N LEU A 60 -19.44 5.59 6.41
CA LEU A 60 -19.01 4.24 6.10
C LEU A 60 -19.32 3.39 7.34
N GLY A 61 -19.97 2.24 7.17
CA GLY A 61 -20.61 1.50 8.27
C GLY A 61 -19.71 1.23 9.51
N PRO A 62 -20.31 0.87 10.65
CA PRO A 62 -19.67 0.91 11.99
C PRO A 62 -18.37 0.11 12.17
N ASP A 63 -18.04 -0.80 11.24
CA ASP A 63 -16.83 -1.65 11.28
C ASP A 63 -15.71 -1.22 10.31
N GLU A 64 -15.93 -0.21 9.46
CA GLU A 64 -14.97 0.12 8.42
C GLU A 64 -13.76 0.93 8.93
N SER A 65 -13.94 1.77 9.96
CA SER A 65 -12.86 2.62 10.50
C SER A 65 -11.67 1.81 11.02
N ALA A 66 -11.93 0.81 11.87
CA ALA A 66 -10.88 -0.07 12.40
C ALA A 66 -10.20 -0.88 11.29
N ALA A 67 -10.95 -1.29 10.26
CA ALA A 67 -10.39 -1.96 9.09
C ALA A 67 -9.45 -1.04 8.31
N PHE A 68 -9.83 0.22 8.05
CA PHE A 68 -8.97 1.19 7.35
C PHE A 68 -7.73 1.56 8.17
N GLU A 69 -7.84 1.73 9.49
CA GLU A 69 -6.69 1.97 10.34
C GLU A 69 -5.69 0.80 10.32
N LYS A 70 -6.18 -0.43 10.38
CA LYS A 70 -5.34 -1.63 10.26
C LYS A 70 -4.67 -1.69 8.89
N SER A 71 -5.42 -1.37 7.84
CA SER A 71 -4.93 -1.26 6.46
C SER A 71 -3.77 -0.28 6.34
N ARG A 72 -3.92 0.91 6.91
CA ARG A 72 -2.91 1.96 6.93
C ARG A 72 -1.64 1.50 7.64
N LYS A 73 -1.76 0.88 8.82
CA LYS A 73 -0.61 0.35 9.56
C LYS A 73 0.14 -0.73 8.77
N CYS A 74 -0.58 -1.64 8.10
CA CYS A 74 0.05 -2.65 7.24
C CYS A 74 0.79 -2.01 6.05
N PHE A 75 0.21 -0.97 5.46
CA PHE A 75 0.81 -0.25 4.34
C PHE A 75 2.04 0.56 4.74
N GLU A 76 1.98 1.29 5.85
CA GLU A 76 3.13 2.02 6.43
C GLU A 76 4.26 1.05 6.80
N ALA A 77 3.93 -0.12 7.39
CA ALA A 77 4.92 -1.15 7.70
C ALA A 77 5.56 -1.75 6.44
N PHE A 78 4.82 -1.89 5.34
CA PHE A 78 5.36 -2.34 4.06
C PHE A 78 6.35 -1.32 3.49
N ILE A 79 6.01 -0.03 3.50
CA ILE A 79 6.91 1.04 3.04
C ILE A 79 8.20 1.04 3.88
N ALA A 80 8.07 0.98 5.21
CA ALA A 80 9.21 0.92 6.11
C ALA A 80 10.06 -0.35 5.87
N PHE A 81 9.43 -1.48 5.57
CA PHE A 81 10.13 -2.70 5.18
C PHE A 81 10.93 -2.48 3.90
N CYS A 82 10.32 -1.97 2.82
CA CYS A 82 11.05 -1.69 1.59
C CYS A 82 12.21 -0.71 1.82
N GLU A 83 12.01 0.34 2.64
CA GLU A 83 13.08 1.29 2.99
C GLU A 83 14.25 0.59 3.73
N SER A 84 13.96 -0.34 4.64
CA SER A 84 14.98 -1.11 5.36
C SER A 84 15.63 -2.23 4.51
N ALA A 85 14.91 -2.72 3.49
CA ALA A 85 15.29 -3.86 2.66
C ALA A 85 15.89 -3.47 1.31
N GLN A 86 16.04 -2.18 0.99
CA GLN A 86 16.70 -1.72 -0.24
C GLN A 86 18.14 -2.26 -0.43
N GLY A 87 18.80 -2.71 0.64
CA GLY A 87 20.08 -3.44 0.57
C GLY A 87 19.98 -4.97 0.56
N GLN A 88 18.79 -5.55 0.77
CA GLN A 88 18.53 -6.99 0.81
C GLN A 88 17.71 -7.50 -0.38
N CYS A 89 17.03 -6.63 -1.12
CA CYS A 89 16.30 -6.97 -2.35
C CYS A 89 17.19 -7.13 -3.59
N ILE A 90 18.50 -6.83 -3.51
CA ILE A 90 19.49 -7.16 -4.55
C ILE A 90 20.29 -8.39 -4.13
N SER A 91 19.66 -9.57 -4.16
CA SER A 91 20.36 -10.81 -4.48
C SER A 91 19.37 -11.96 -4.62
N VAL A 92 19.10 -12.30 -5.86
CA VAL A 92 19.18 -13.69 -6.28
C VAL A 92 19.76 -13.65 -7.69
N GLY A 93 20.98 -14.17 -7.80
CA GLY A 93 21.71 -14.27 -9.06
C GLY A 93 21.09 -15.27 -10.03
#